data_AF-A0A957VS39-F1
#
_entry.id   AF-A0A957VS39-F1
#
_cell.length_a   1.000
_cell.length_b   1.000
_cell.length_c   1.000
_cell.angle_alpha   90.00
_cell.angle_beta   90.00
_cell.angle_gamma   90.00
#
_symmetry.space_group_name_H-M   'P 1'
#
loop_
_entity.id
_entity.type
_entity.pdbx_description
1 polymer ?
#
loop_
_entity_poly.entity_id
_entity_poly.type
_entity_poly.pdbx_seq_one_letter_code
_entity_poly.pdbx_strand_id
1 'polypeptide(L)' 'YYQFIDDLKKRFPHGAPSLMECTRFRLEGDVRFGRDVVLSGAVNLVNTDPTVPLHVPDGARVNGVIR' A
#
# COMPACT_ATOMS: atom_id res chain seq x y z
N TYR A 1 5.91 9.33 6.16
CA TYR A 1 6.03 8.56 4.90
C TYR A 1 5.19 9.09 3.74
N TYR A 2 4.05 9.79 3.94
CA TYR A 2 3.16 10.19 2.82
C TYR A 2 2.76 11.68 2.83
N GLN A 3 3.50 12.52 3.57
CA GLN A 3 3.13 13.94 3.75
C GLN A 3 3.44 14.78 2.51
N PHE A 4 4.51 14.47 1.79
CA PHE A 4 4.95 15.22 0.61
C PHE A 4 4.61 14.47 -0.68
N ILE A 5 4.43 15.21 -1.78
CA ILE A 5 4.12 14.62 -3.10
C ILE A 5 5.24 13.66 -3.55
N ASP A 6 6.50 14.02 -3.32
CA ASP A 6 7.63 13.16 -3.69
C ASP A 6 7.68 11.87 -2.87
N ASP A 7 7.27 11.96 -1.61
CA ASP A 7 7.13 10.81 -0.74
C ASP A 7 6.03 9.86 -1.20
N LEU A 8 4.91 10.41 -1.69
CA LEU A 8 3.84 9.65 -2.31
C LEU A 8 4.34 8.96 -3.59
N LYS A 9 4.99 9.70 -4.49
CA LYS A 9 5.53 9.16 -5.76
C LYS A 9 6.52 8.01 -5.54
N LYS A 10 7.36 8.07 -4.51
CA LYS A 10 8.30 6.99 -4.16
C LYS A 10 7.60 5.69 -3.76
N ARG A 11 6.40 5.78 -3.19
CA ARG A 11 5.65 4.64 -2.62
C ARG A 11 4.61 4.08 -3.58
N PHE A 12 4.18 4.92 -4.53
CA PHE A 12 3.30 4.59 -5.64
C PHE A 12 4.01 4.82 -7.00
N PRO A 13 5.16 4.18 -7.26
CA PRO A 13 5.94 4.42 -8.48
C PRO A 13 5.18 4.02 -9.75
N HIS A 14 4.19 3.14 -9.62
CA HIS A 14 3.34 2.65 -10.71
C HIS A 14 1.91 3.21 -10.65
N GLY A 15 1.69 4.23 -9.82
CA GLY A 15 0.35 4.77 -9.55
C GLY A 15 -0.31 4.09 -8.34
N ALA A 16 -1.55 4.51 -8.08
CA ALA A 16 -2.34 3.97 -6.98
C ALA A 16 -2.81 2.53 -7.27
N PRO A 17 -2.92 1.67 -6.25
CA PRO A 17 -3.58 0.38 -6.39
C PRO A 17 -5.07 0.59 -6.76
N SER A 18 -5.71 -0.44 -7.31
CA SER A 18 -7.16 -0.42 -7.48
C SER A 18 -7.84 -0.43 -6.12
N LEU A 19 -8.66 0.59 -5.88
CA LEU A 19 -9.50 0.74 -4.69
C LEU A 19 -11.00 0.56 -5.00
N MET A 20 -11.35 0.13 -6.21
CA MET A 20 -12.76 0.05 -6.66
C MET A 20 -13.64 -0.78 -5.73
N GLU A 21 -13.09 -1.87 -5.17
CA GLU A 21 -13.80 -2.76 -4.24
C GLU A 21 -13.36 -2.54 -2.78
N CYS A 22 -12.58 -1.50 -2.50
CA CYS A 22 -12.03 -1.21 -1.18
C CYS A 22 -12.98 -0.32 -0.38
N THR A 23 -13.47 -0.82 0.76
CA THR A 23 -14.38 -0.09 1.65
C THR A 23 -13.65 0.77 2.68
N ARG A 24 -12.41 0.41 3.01
CA ARG A 24 -11.53 1.18 3.88
C ARG A 24 -10.07 0.85 3.57
N PHE A 25 -9.24 1.87 3.47
CA PHE A 25 -7.80 1.69 3.29
C PHE A 25 -7.02 2.48 4.36
N ARG A 26 -6.16 1.78 5.10
CA ARG A 26 -5.26 2.39 6.08
C ARG A 26 -3.83 1.93 5.85
N LEU A 27 -2.91 2.88 5.89
CA LEU A 27 -1.47 2.67 5.77
C LEU A 27 -0.77 3.18 7.02
N GLU A 28 0.11 2.37 7.59
CA GLU A 28 1.02 2.75 8.66
C GLU A 28 2.43 2.28 8.29
N GLY A 29 3.43 3.15 8.47
CA GLY A 29 4.82 2.83 8.09
C GLY A 29 5.17 3.04 6.62
N ASP A 30 6.36 2.57 6.21
CA ASP A 30 6.81 2.62 4.82
C ASP A 30 6.28 1.40 4.06
N VAL A 31 5.36 1.63 3.11
CA VAL A 31 4.76 0.58 2.27
C VAL A 31 4.95 0.97 0.81
N ARG A 32 5.39 0.02 -0.01
CA ARG A 32 5.64 0.23 -1.44
C ARG A 32 4.79 -0.72 -2.28
N PHE A 33 4.14 -0.16 -3.28
CA PHE A 33 3.24 -0.89 -4.16
C PHE A 33 3.93 -1.24 -5.48
N GLY A 34 3.81 -2.52 -5.85
CA GLY A 34 4.03 -2.99 -7.20
C GLY A 34 2.95 -2.53 -8.18
N ARG A 35 3.02 -3.05 -9.40
CA ARG A 35 2.01 -2.84 -10.46
C ARG A 35 0.74 -3.63 -10.19
N ASP A 36 -0.38 -3.15 -10.71
CA ASP A 36 -1.65 -3.89 -10.81
C ASP A 36 -2.15 -4.49 -9.49
N VAL A 37 -1.86 -3.82 -8.36
CA VAL A 37 -2.34 -4.23 -7.04
C VAL A 37 -3.82 -3.92 -6.90
N VAL A 38 -4.59 -4.85 -6.33
CA VAL A 38 -6.03 -4.70 -6.08
C VAL A 38 -6.32 -4.85 -4.60
N LEU A 39 -6.94 -3.83 -3.99
CA LEU A 39 -7.41 -3.87 -2.61
C LEU A 39 -8.92 -4.04 -2.58
N SER A 40 -9.41 -4.97 -1.76
CA SER A 40 -10.85 -5.21 -1.58
C SER A 40 -11.26 -5.29 -0.10
N GLY A 41 -12.47 -4.81 0.20
CA GLY A 41 -12.99 -4.75 1.56
C GLY A 41 -12.22 -3.77 2.45
N ALA A 42 -12.07 -4.11 3.73
CA ALA A 42 -11.33 -3.29 4.69
C ALA A 42 -9.86 -3.73 4.74
N VAL A 43 -8.96 -2.91 4.22
CA VAL A 43 -7.53 -3.18 4.14
C VAL A 43 -6.73 -2.29 5.09
N ASN A 44 -5.89 -2.92 5.92
CA ASN A 44 -4.90 -2.25 6.74
C ASN A 44 -3.50 -2.82 6.44
N LEU A 45 -2.57 -1.99 5.99
CA LEU A 45 -1.17 -2.37 5.82
C LEU A 45 -0.35 -1.65 6.88
N VAL A 46 0.35 -2.40 7.73
CA VAL A 46 1.10 -1.87 8.87
C VAL A 46 2.53 -2.35 8.81
N ASN A 47 3.45 -1.49 8.40
CA ASN A 47 4.86 -1.77 8.55
C ASN A 47 5.38 -1.22 9.89
N THR A 48 5.79 -2.11 10.79
CA THR A 48 6.33 -1.74 12.10
C THR A 48 7.85 -1.55 12.11
N ASP A 49 8.55 -2.00 11.06
CA ASP A 49 10.00 -1.85 10.93
C ASP A 49 10.33 -0.51 10.22
N PRO A 50 10.99 0.44 10.90
CA PRO A 50 11.36 1.72 10.29
C PRO A 50 12.55 1.60 9.34
N THR A 51 13.26 0.47 9.32
CA THR A 51 14.49 0.27 8.54
C THR A 51 14.24 -0.43 7.20
N VAL A 52 13.16 -1.20 7.07
CA VAL A 52 12.83 -1.96 5.86
C VAL A 52 11.40 -1.63 5.39
N PRO A 53 11.19 -1.27 4.11
CA PRO A 53 9.85 -1.08 3.57
C PRO A 53 9.07 -2.41 3.42
N LEU A 54 7.77 -2.37 3.70
CA LEU A 54 6.86 -3.47 3.35
C LEU A 54 6.55 -3.40 1.85
N HIS A 55 6.89 -4.45 1.11
CA HIS A 55 6.66 -4.54 -0.32
C HIS A 55 5.39 -5.33 -0.62
N VAL A 56 4.45 -4.69 -1.33
CA VAL A 56 3.29 -5.35 -1.94
C VAL A 56 3.66 -5.71 -3.38
N PRO A 57 3.72 -7.00 -3.75
CA PRO A 57 4.24 -7.43 -5.06
C PRO A 57 3.28 -7.06 -6.21
N ASP A 58 3.81 -7.10 -7.43
CA ASP A 58 3.03 -6.91 -8.66
C ASP A 58 1.87 -7.92 -8.71
N GLY A 59 0.67 -7.43 -9.08
CA GLY A 59 -0.55 -8.24 -9.19
C GLY A 59 -1.16 -8.69 -7.86
N ALA A 60 -0.66 -8.23 -6.71
CA ALA A 60 -1.18 -8.63 -5.41
C ALA A 60 -2.67 -8.28 -5.26
N ARG A 61 -3.45 -9.24 -4.74
CA ARG A 61 -4.84 -9.03 -4.34
C ARG A 61 -4.92 -9.10 -2.83
N VAL A 62 -5.27 -7.98 -2.19
CA VAL A 62 -5.23 -7.86 -0.74
C VAL A 62 -6.63 -7.65 -0.19
N ASN A 63 -6.98 -8.47 0.80
CA ASN A 63 -8.18 -8.34 1.60
C ASN A 63 -7.81 -8.54 3.08
N GLY A 64 -8.19 -7.61 3.95
CA GLY A 64 -7.87 -7.69 5.38
C GLY A 64 -6.56 -7.01 5.77
N VAL A 65 -5.86 -7.57 6.76
CA VAL A 65 -4.71 -6.91 7.42
C VAL A 65 -3.40 -7.59 7.03
N ILE A 66 -2.42 -6.79 6.60
CA ILE A 66 -1.02 -7.22 6.41
C ILE A 66 -0.15 -6.44 7.41
N ARG A 67 0.77 -7.14 8.07
CA ARG A 67 1.74 -6.59 9.02
C ARG A 67 3.14 -7.02 8.65
#